data_AF-A0A814KM36-F1
#
_entry.id   AF-A0A814KM36-F1
#
_cell.length_a   1.000
_cell.length_b   1.000
_cell.length_c   1.000
_cell.angle_alpha   90.00
_cell.angle_beta   90.00
_cell.angle_gamma   90.00
#
_symmetry.space_group_name_H-M   'P 1'
#
loop_
_entity.id
_entity.type
_entity.pdbx_description
1 polymer ?
#
loop_
_entity_poly.entity_id
_entity_poly.type
_entity_poly.pdbx_seq_one_letter_code
_entity_poly.pdbx_strand_id
1 'polypeptide(L)'
;MSQPKTEAVSDAKNLQNKYNCSEVEDKSAFKKELNNLKKDQLVEMVYDDINTNDSAQKYTRIQFKLDSSIPVLDQRVDLEDWIFRVECSVKGLSVPESLILSSIYPFLRGLAAQTLKKFTDERGNRANWNDFKEMLYVNLRHPDYKNRLRTQLKELKQGGNYEKYVKKFTYIIYKLDFISEEDKIFWFVQGLNNETKYEVKIKNC
;
A
#
# COMPACT_ATOMS: atom_id res chain seq x y z
N MET A 1 9.84 26.05 45.95
CA MET A 1 9.22 24.92 46.67
C MET A 1 8.85 23.88 45.63
N SER A 2 9.47 22.72 45.75
CA SER A 2 9.48 21.65 44.75
C SER A 2 8.39 20.62 45.04
N GLN A 3 8.01 19.89 43.99
CA GLN A 3 7.26 18.62 43.91
C GLN A 3 5.73 18.74 43.77
N PRO A 4 5.23 18.31 42.60
CA PRO A 4 4.50 17.03 42.53
C PRO A 4 4.96 16.24 41.30
N LYS A 5 6.03 15.44 41.45
CA LYS A 5 6.48 14.47 40.43
C LYS A 5 6.75 13.08 41.03
N THR A 6 6.38 12.86 42.29
CA THR A 6 6.84 11.70 43.05
C THR A 6 5.75 10.68 43.36
N GLU A 7 4.46 11.02 43.27
CA GLU A 7 3.35 10.11 43.59
C GLU A 7 2.93 9.21 42.40
N ALA A 8 2.91 9.72 41.16
CA ALA A 8 2.51 8.90 40.01
C ALA A 8 3.53 7.79 39.63
N VAL A 9 4.80 7.96 40.01
CA VAL A 9 5.87 6.97 39.75
C VAL A 9 5.85 5.83 40.79
N SER A 10 5.28 6.05 41.99
CA SER A 10 5.15 4.99 42.99
C SER A 10 4.04 4.01 42.65
N ASP A 11 2.97 4.46 42.00
CA ASP A 11 1.82 3.61 41.66
C ASP A 11 2.14 2.63 40.51
N ALA A 12 2.93 3.06 39.52
CA ALA A 12 3.39 2.20 38.43
C ALA A 12 4.37 1.10 38.89
N LYS A 13 5.22 1.39 39.89
CA LYS A 13 6.13 0.39 40.48
C LYS A 13 5.40 -0.59 41.39
N ASN A 14 4.35 -0.15 42.09
CA ASN A 14 3.53 -1.02 42.93
C ASN A 14 2.70 -2.04 42.13
N LEU A 15 2.30 -1.73 40.89
CA LEU A 15 1.65 -2.68 39.97
C LEU A 15 2.62 -3.73 39.41
N GLN A 16 3.85 -3.36 39.10
CA GLN A 16 4.89 -4.29 38.64
C GLN A 16 5.27 -5.31 39.74
N ASN A 17 5.31 -4.87 41.01
CA ASN A 17 5.67 -5.72 42.14
C ASN A 17 4.53 -6.63 42.64
N LYS A 18 3.28 -6.39 42.23
CA LYS A 18 2.13 -7.21 42.65
C LYS A 18 2.01 -8.54 41.88
N TYR A 19 2.76 -8.73 40.79
CA TYR A 19 2.61 -9.90 39.90
C TYR A 19 3.87 -10.74 39.69
N ASN A 20 4.74 -10.81 40.72
CA ASN A 20 5.77 -11.86 40.79
C ASN A 20 5.31 -13.13 41.52
N CYS A 21 4.01 -13.29 41.80
CA CYS A 21 3.43 -14.53 42.31
C CYS A 21 2.10 -14.85 41.63
N SER A 22 1.94 -16.12 41.25
CA SER A 22 0.74 -16.85 40.83
C SER A 22 0.05 -16.46 39.50
N GLU A 23 0.27 -17.35 38.54
CA GLU A 23 -0.71 -17.98 37.63
C GLU A 23 -1.55 -17.14 36.66
N VAL A 24 -1.48 -17.62 35.41
CA VAL A 24 -2.10 -17.10 34.19
C VAL A 24 -3.61 -17.27 34.27
N GLU A 25 -4.35 -16.16 34.19
CA GLU A 25 -5.64 -16.11 33.50
C GLU A 25 -5.91 -14.65 33.11
N ASP A 26 -6.14 -14.44 31.81
CA ASP A 26 -6.51 -13.18 31.17
C ASP A 26 -5.42 -12.16 30.76
N LYS A 27 -4.45 -12.65 29.97
CA LYS A 27 -3.52 -11.80 29.18
C LYS A 27 -4.23 -10.92 28.13
N SER A 28 -5.48 -11.22 27.79
CA SER A 28 -6.29 -10.49 26.80
C SER A 28 -6.81 -9.18 27.40
N ALA A 29 -7.36 -9.23 28.61
CA ALA A 29 -7.77 -8.05 29.37
C ALA A 29 -6.59 -7.09 29.59
N PHE A 30 -5.43 -7.60 30.05
CA PHE A 30 -4.25 -6.76 30.27
C PHE A 30 -3.70 -6.15 28.97
N LYS A 31 -3.69 -6.88 27.85
CA LYS A 31 -3.23 -6.34 26.55
C LYS A 31 -4.19 -5.29 26.00
N LYS A 32 -5.50 -5.45 26.25
CA LYS A 32 -6.53 -4.47 25.91
C LYS A 32 -6.42 -3.22 26.80
N GLU A 33 -6.16 -3.40 28.08
CA GLU A 33 -5.97 -2.33 29.05
C GLU A 33 -4.67 -1.56 28.81
N LEU A 34 -3.58 -2.24 28.43
CA LEU A 34 -2.31 -1.62 28.03
C LEU A 34 -2.41 -0.89 26.69
N ASN A 35 -3.24 -1.38 25.76
CA ASN A 35 -3.54 -0.67 24.51
C ASN A 35 -4.45 0.54 24.73
N ASN A 36 -5.40 0.45 25.67
CA ASN A 36 -6.24 1.58 26.06
C ASN A 36 -5.42 2.64 26.80
N LEU A 37 -4.54 2.26 27.73
CA LEU A 37 -3.59 3.16 28.39
C LEU A 37 -2.65 3.86 27.39
N LYS A 38 -2.16 3.13 26.36
CA LYS A 38 -1.37 3.76 25.27
C LYS A 38 -2.21 4.69 24.42
N LYS A 39 -3.47 4.36 24.18
CA LYS A 39 -4.41 5.20 23.43
C LYS A 39 -4.77 6.46 24.23
N ASP A 40 -4.95 6.34 25.54
CA ASP A 40 -5.28 7.44 26.44
C ASP A 40 -4.06 8.36 26.64
N GLN A 41 -2.83 7.82 26.72
CA GLN A 41 -1.60 8.63 26.66
C GLN A 41 -1.43 9.34 25.31
N LEU A 42 -1.83 8.71 24.20
CA LEU A 42 -1.85 9.35 22.89
C LEU A 42 -2.94 10.43 22.79
N VAL A 43 -4.05 10.28 23.50
CA VAL A 43 -5.14 11.26 23.55
C VAL A 43 -4.79 12.43 24.47
N GLU A 44 -4.16 12.20 25.62
CA GLU A 44 -3.66 13.28 26.50
C GLU A 44 -2.57 14.12 25.82
N MET A 45 -1.63 13.50 25.09
CA MET A 45 -0.67 14.23 24.24
C MET A 45 -1.34 15.05 23.13
N VAL A 46 -2.58 14.71 22.73
CA VAL A 46 -3.34 15.44 21.70
C VAL A 46 -4.23 16.51 22.33
N TYR A 47 -4.61 16.39 23.61
CA TYR A 47 -5.48 17.35 24.31
C TYR A 47 -4.73 18.48 25.01
N ASP A 48 -3.51 18.26 25.51
CA ASP A 48 -2.70 19.33 26.11
C ASP A 48 -2.24 20.37 25.07
N ASP A 49 -2.17 20.00 23.80
CA ASP A 49 -1.73 20.86 22.68
C ASP A 49 -2.85 21.78 22.12
N ILE A 50 -4.08 21.70 22.62
CA ILE A 50 -5.20 22.55 22.13
C ILE A 50 -5.37 23.83 22.97
N ASN A 51 -4.74 23.96 24.14
CA ASN A 51 -5.03 25.02 25.10
C ASN A 51 -3.86 25.94 25.51
N THR A 52 -2.84 26.10 24.66
CA THR A 52 -1.93 27.24 24.77
C THR A 52 -1.69 27.87 23.40
N ASN A 53 -2.33 29.03 23.18
CA ASN A 53 -2.03 29.87 22.03
C ASN A 53 -0.60 30.42 22.13
N ASP A 54 0.06 30.44 20.97
CA ASP A 54 1.21 31.24 20.59
C ASP A 54 2.61 30.61 20.78
N SER A 55 3.04 29.81 19.79
CA SER A 55 4.29 30.02 19.02
C SER A 55 4.70 28.77 18.21
N ALA A 56 4.82 28.96 16.89
CA ALA A 56 5.60 28.16 15.92
C ALA A 56 5.53 26.61 15.99
N GLN A 57 4.66 26.05 15.13
CA GLN A 57 4.85 24.82 14.36
C GLN A 57 5.99 23.89 14.79
N LYS A 58 5.68 22.88 15.61
CA LYS A 58 6.53 21.68 15.69
C LYS A 58 5.69 20.42 15.89
N TYR A 59 4.77 20.18 14.96
CA TYR A 59 4.17 18.85 14.82
C TYR A 59 5.30 17.86 14.51
N THR A 60 5.62 17.01 15.47
CA THR A 60 6.50 15.86 15.23
C THR A 60 5.79 14.97 14.22
N ARG A 61 6.14 15.11 12.94
CA ARG A 61 5.51 14.44 11.80
C ARG A 61 5.77 12.94 11.94
N ILE A 62 4.90 12.21 12.62
CA ILE A 62 4.98 10.76 12.73
C ILE A 62 4.84 10.22 11.30
N GLN A 63 5.96 9.83 10.70
CA GLN A 63 6.00 9.19 9.39
C GLN A 63 6.08 7.69 9.60
N PHE A 64 5.10 6.95 9.07
CA PHE A 64 5.21 5.50 9.00
C PHE A 64 6.19 5.16 7.88
N LYS A 65 7.26 4.42 8.24
CA LYS A 65 8.23 3.94 7.26
C LYS A 65 7.65 2.71 6.57
N LEU A 66 7.20 2.90 5.33
CA LEU A 66 6.77 1.78 4.48
C LEU A 66 7.97 0.93 4.07
N ASP A 67 7.69 -0.28 3.57
CA ASP A 67 8.71 -1.20 3.08
C ASP A 67 9.59 -0.52 2.02
N SER A 68 10.91 -0.59 2.23
CA SER A 68 11.92 -0.10 1.29
C SER A 68 11.90 -0.84 -0.06
N SER A 69 11.21 -1.98 -0.15
CA SER A 69 11.02 -2.72 -1.42
C SER A 69 10.06 -2.03 -2.39
N ILE A 70 9.24 -1.07 -1.93
CA ILE A 70 8.34 -0.31 -2.80
C ILE A 70 9.20 0.55 -3.73
N PRO A 71 9.11 0.37 -5.06
CA PRO A 71 9.87 1.20 -5.98
C PRO A 71 9.34 2.63 -5.97
N VAL A 72 10.20 3.57 -6.34
CA VAL A 72 9.78 4.96 -6.55
C VAL A 72 8.93 5.03 -7.81
N LEU A 73 7.72 5.60 -7.71
CA LEU A 73 6.79 5.75 -8.81
C LEU A 73 7.35 6.73 -9.85
N ASP A 74 7.69 6.17 -11.01
CA ASP A 74 8.14 6.87 -12.20
C ASP A 74 7.37 6.37 -13.45
N GLN A 75 7.80 6.75 -14.65
CA GLN A 75 7.14 6.36 -15.91
C GLN A 75 7.37 4.89 -16.30
N ARG A 76 8.32 4.19 -15.68
CA ARG A 76 8.71 2.81 -15.99
C ARG A 76 8.01 1.81 -15.07
N VAL A 77 7.66 2.26 -13.87
CA VAL A 77 6.94 1.46 -12.88
C VAL A 77 5.49 1.27 -13.32
N ASP A 78 5.04 0.03 -13.20
CA ASP A 78 3.65 -0.29 -13.44
C ASP A 78 2.75 0.25 -12.31
N LEU A 79 1.81 1.13 -12.66
CA LEU A 79 0.99 1.83 -11.67
C LEU A 79 0.14 0.85 -10.84
N GLU A 80 -0.43 -0.19 -11.46
CA GLU A 80 -1.28 -1.16 -10.76
C GLU A 80 -0.47 -1.99 -9.75
N ASP A 81 0.69 -2.52 -10.17
CA ASP A 81 1.60 -3.25 -9.28
C ASP A 81 2.11 -2.35 -8.13
N TRP A 82 2.39 -1.07 -8.42
CA TRP A 82 2.83 -0.12 -7.41
C TRP A 82 1.75 0.18 -6.37
N ILE A 83 0.52 0.47 -6.81
CA ILE A 83 -0.63 0.69 -5.91
C ILE A 83 -0.83 -0.54 -5.02
N PHE A 84 -0.81 -1.73 -5.60
CA PHE A 84 -0.97 -2.98 -4.86
C PHE A 84 0.10 -3.15 -3.77
N ARG A 85 1.39 -2.92 -4.09
CA ARG A 85 2.48 -2.98 -3.11
C ARG A 85 2.30 -2.00 -1.95
N VAL A 86 1.89 -0.77 -2.25
CA VAL A 86 1.61 0.26 -1.25
C VAL A 86 0.47 -0.20 -0.34
N GLU A 87 -0.64 -0.69 -0.91
CA GLU A 87 -1.78 -1.18 -0.14
C GLU A 87 -1.44 -2.37 0.75
N CYS A 88 -0.68 -3.33 0.23
CA CYS A 88 -0.17 -4.45 1.04
C CYS A 88 0.69 -3.97 2.21
N SER A 89 1.57 -3.00 1.96
CA SER A 89 2.48 -2.46 2.99
C SER A 89 1.73 -1.67 4.06
N VAL A 90 0.80 -0.81 3.65
CA VAL A 90 -0.07 -0.02 4.53
C VAL A 90 -0.93 -0.95 5.41
N LYS A 91 -1.53 -1.98 4.81
CA LYS A 91 -2.35 -2.96 5.53
C LYS A 91 -1.51 -3.79 6.49
N GLY A 92 -0.35 -4.28 6.05
CA GLY A 92 0.55 -5.09 6.88
C GLY A 92 1.08 -4.34 8.10
N LEU A 93 1.32 -3.02 7.97
CA LEU A 93 1.77 -2.16 9.07
C LEU A 93 0.62 -1.50 9.84
N SER A 94 -0.64 -1.72 9.44
CA SER A 94 -1.82 -1.07 10.03
C SER A 94 -1.68 0.46 10.12
N VAL A 95 -1.18 1.07 9.04
CA VAL A 95 -0.98 2.53 8.98
C VAL A 95 -2.34 3.21 9.04
N PRO A 96 -2.54 4.21 9.93
CA PRO A 96 -3.78 4.98 9.96
C PRO A 96 -4.05 5.69 8.63
N GLU A 97 -5.32 5.72 8.20
CA GLU A 97 -5.78 6.34 6.94
C GLU A 97 -5.21 7.76 6.76
N SER A 98 -5.23 8.57 7.83
CA SER A 98 -4.76 9.95 7.85
C SER A 98 -3.26 10.11 7.56
N LEU A 99 -2.47 9.05 7.73
CA LEU A 99 -1.01 9.07 7.58
C LEU A 99 -0.54 8.41 6.29
N ILE A 100 -1.40 7.71 5.55
CA ILE A 100 -1.03 7.01 4.31
C ILE A 100 -0.36 7.97 3.33
N LEU A 101 -0.99 9.11 3.03
CA LEU A 101 -0.48 10.11 2.07
C LEU A 101 0.90 10.66 2.47
N SER A 102 1.13 10.87 3.76
CA SER A 102 2.44 11.31 4.27
C SER A 102 3.51 10.22 4.17
N SER A 103 3.09 8.96 4.31
CA SER A 103 3.96 7.78 4.31
C SER A 103 4.37 7.35 2.90
N ILE A 104 3.53 7.61 1.89
CA ILE A 104 3.84 7.31 0.49
C ILE A 104 4.71 8.36 -0.20
N TYR A 105 4.76 9.60 0.32
CA TYR A 105 5.48 10.72 -0.30
C TYR A 105 6.93 10.39 -0.70
N PRO A 106 7.75 9.67 0.11
CA PRO A 106 9.11 9.29 -0.27
C PRO A 106 9.22 8.47 -1.56
N PHE A 107 8.15 7.75 -1.92
CA PHE A 107 8.05 6.87 -3.08
C PHE A 107 7.47 7.56 -4.32
N LEU A 108 7.21 8.87 -4.26
CA LEU A 108 6.69 9.63 -5.39
C LEU A 108 7.76 10.55 -5.99
N ARG A 109 7.83 10.64 -7.32
CA ARG A 109 8.67 11.60 -8.04
C ARG A 109 7.92 12.24 -9.20
N GLY A 110 8.47 13.33 -9.71
CA GLY A 110 7.95 14.01 -10.91
C GLY A 110 6.46 14.37 -10.80
N LEU A 111 5.70 14.01 -11.84
CA LEU A 111 4.27 14.30 -11.95
C LEU A 111 3.48 13.70 -10.77
N ALA A 112 3.81 12.49 -10.31
CA ALA A 112 3.09 11.87 -9.20
C ALA A 112 3.22 12.65 -7.88
N ALA A 113 4.42 13.16 -7.59
CA ALA A 113 4.66 14.00 -6.42
C ALA A 113 3.96 15.36 -6.53
N GLN A 114 3.92 15.95 -7.73
CA GLN A 114 3.19 17.20 -7.99
C GLN A 114 1.68 17.01 -7.83
N THR A 115 1.13 15.88 -8.32
CA THR A 115 -0.27 15.52 -8.14
C THR A 115 -0.61 15.38 -6.66
N LEU A 116 0.24 14.73 -5.85
CA LEU A 116 0.01 14.64 -4.40
C LEU A 116 0.00 16.02 -3.75
N LYS A 117 0.98 16.86 -4.07
CA LYS A 117 1.05 18.23 -3.52
C LYS A 117 -0.23 19.01 -3.83
N LYS A 118 -0.62 19.07 -5.11
CA LYS A 118 -1.85 19.75 -5.54
C LYS A 118 -3.09 19.18 -4.84
N PHE A 119 -3.19 17.86 -4.74
CA PHE A 119 -4.31 17.18 -4.11
C PHE A 119 -4.41 17.52 -2.61
N THR A 120 -3.29 17.54 -1.89
CA THR A 120 -3.27 17.93 -0.47
C THR A 120 -3.55 19.41 -0.26
N ASP A 121 -3.07 20.27 -1.16
CA ASP A 121 -3.31 21.71 -1.09
C ASP A 121 -4.81 22.04 -1.30
N GLU A 122 -5.49 21.33 -2.22
CA GLU A 122 -6.91 21.53 -2.51
C GLU A 122 -7.85 20.93 -1.46
N ARG A 123 -7.50 19.76 -0.89
CA ARG A 123 -8.40 19.03 0.01
C ARG A 123 -8.07 19.17 1.50
N GLY A 124 -6.86 19.58 1.85
CA GLY A 124 -6.40 19.67 3.23
C GLY A 124 -6.70 18.38 4.02
N ASN A 125 -7.38 18.51 5.16
CA ASN A 125 -7.75 17.39 6.04
C ASN A 125 -8.74 16.39 5.44
N ARG A 126 -9.34 16.69 4.27
CA ARG A 126 -10.23 15.75 3.55
C ARG A 126 -9.47 14.89 2.54
N ALA A 127 -8.16 15.11 2.39
CA ALA A 127 -7.31 14.29 1.53
C ALA A 127 -7.22 12.86 2.09
N ASN A 128 -7.57 11.88 1.27
CA ASN A 128 -7.50 10.46 1.62
C ASN A 128 -6.85 9.65 0.49
N TRP A 129 -6.46 8.42 0.81
CA TRP A 129 -5.75 7.55 -0.13
C TRP A 129 -6.60 7.15 -1.33
N ASN A 130 -7.89 6.84 -1.12
CA ASN A 130 -8.75 6.36 -2.20
C ASN A 130 -8.95 7.41 -3.30
N ASP A 131 -9.26 8.65 -2.93
CA ASP A 131 -9.41 9.74 -3.89
C ASP A 131 -8.09 10.08 -4.58
N PHE A 132 -6.96 9.92 -3.87
CA PHE A 132 -5.65 10.10 -4.49
C PHE A 132 -5.32 9.00 -5.50
N LYS A 133 -5.70 7.74 -5.25
CA LYS A 133 -5.56 6.65 -6.25
C LYS A 133 -6.29 6.97 -7.53
N GLU A 134 -7.52 7.45 -7.45
CA GLU A 134 -8.29 7.87 -8.64
C GLU A 134 -7.55 8.97 -9.42
N MET A 135 -6.96 9.94 -8.71
CA MET A 135 -6.13 10.97 -9.34
C MET A 135 -4.87 10.40 -10.01
N LEU A 136 -4.24 9.37 -9.43
CA LEU A 136 -3.12 8.69 -10.08
C LEU A 136 -3.58 7.98 -11.35
N TYR A 137 -4.74 7.32 -11.34
CA TYR A 137 -5.31 6.72 -12.55
C TYR A 137 -5.57 7.76 -13.63
N VAL A 138 -6.21 8.89 -13.30
CA VAL A 138 -6.52 9.93 -14.28
C VAL A 138 -5.25 10.55 -14.88
N ASN A 139 -4.22 10.81 -14.06
CA ASN A 139 -3.04 11.55 -14.50
C ASN A 139 -1.93 10.68 -15.09
N LEU A 140 -1.82 9.41 -14.66
CA LEU A 140 -0.70 8.54 -15.02
C LEU A 140 -1.13 7.32 -15.83
N ARG A 141 -2.39 6.88 -15.75
CA ARG A 141 -2.87 5.80 -16.61
C ARG A 141 -3.06 6.35 -18.01
N HIS A 142 -2.45 5.70 -18.99
CA HIS A 142 -2.70 6.04 -20.37
C HIS A 142 -4.19 5.81 -20.70
N PRO A 143 -4.91 6.76 -21.34
CA PRO A 143 -6.33 6.61 -21.66
C PRO A 143 -6.65 5.30 -22.40
N ASP A 144 -5.78 4.94 -23.36
CA ASP A 144 -5.88 3.69 -24.13
C ASP A 144 -5.23 2.46 -23.48
N TYR A 145 -4.96 2.45 -22.18
CA TYR A 145 -4.22 1.36 -21.53
C TYR A 145 -4.81 -0.03 -21.85
N LYS A 146 -6.14 -0.18 -21.76
CA LYS A 146 -6.83 -1.43 -22.10
C LYS A 146 -6.75 -1.77 -23.59
N ASN A 147 -6.88 -0.78 -24.46
CA ASN A 147 -6.77 -0.98 -25.91
C ASN A 147 -5.34 -1.38 -26.31
N ARG A 148 -4.32 -0.76 -25.70
CA ARG A 148 -2.92 -1.14 -25.88
C ARG A 148 -2.64 -2.57 -25.45
N LEU A 149 -3.20 -3.01 -24.32
CA LEU A 149 -3.09 -4.41 -23.88
C LEU A 149 -3.74 -5.37 -24.88
N ARG A 150 -4.93 -5.03 -25.41
CA ARG A 150 -5.59 -5.84 -26.46
C ARG A 150 -4.78 -5.89 -27.76
N THR A 151 -4.23 -4.77 -28.19
CA THR A 151 -3.33 -4.71 -29.35
C THR A 151 -2.07 -5.55 -29.12
N GLN A 152 -1.45 -5.43 -27.94
CA GLN A 152 -0.30 -6.24 -27.56
C GLN A 152 -0.63 -7.74 -27.54
N LEU A 153 -1.82 -8.13 -27.08
CA LEU A 153 -2.27 -9.52 -27.10
C LEU A 153 -2.39 -10.03 -28.54
N LYS A 154 -3.03 -9.25 -29.42
CA LYS A 154 -3.23 -9.61 -30.84
C LYS A 154 -1.91 -9.73 -31.60
N GLU A 155 -0.96 -8.86 -31.30
CA GLU A 155 0.36 -8.81 -31.93
C GLU A 155 1.38 -9.75 -31.29
N LEU A 156 1.05 -10.36 -30.14
CA LEU A 156 1.96 -11.25 -29.44
C LEU A 156 2.21 -12.51 -30.27
N LYS A 157 3.46 -12.68 -30.70
CA LYS A 157 3.93 -13.89 -31.38
C LYS A 157 5.06 -14.55 -30.59
N GLN A 158 5.03 -15.88 -30.54
CA GLN A 158 6.10 -16.71 -30.00
C GLN A 158 7.33 -16.55 -30.89
N GLY A 159 8.35 -15.88 -30.37
CA GLY A 159 9.70 -15.88 -30.95
C GLY A 159 10.47 -17.15 -30.56
N GLY A 160 11.81 -17.06 -30.53
CA GLY A 160 12.65 -18.21 -30.23
C GLY A 160 12.57 -18.77 -28.79
N ASN A 161 12.09 -17.98 -27.82
CA ASN A 161 11.96 -18.44 -26.43
C ASN A 161 10.49 -18.57 -26.02
N TYR A 162 10.03 -19.80 -25.81
CA TYR A 162 8.66 -20.13 -25.41
C TYR A 162 8.31 -19.60 -24.01
N GLU A 163 9.20 -19.73 -23.03
CA GLU A 163 8.95 -19.26 -21.66
C GLU A 163 8.72 -17.74 -21.61
N LYS A 164 9.50 -16.98 -22.40
CA LYS A 164 9.33 -15.53 -22.55
C LYS A 164 7.97 -15.19 -23.18
N TYR A 165 7.51 -15.99 -24.14
CA TYR A 165 6.18 -15.85 -24.73
C TYR A 165 5.08 -16.09 -23.69
N VAL A 166 5.14 -17.21 -22.95
CA VAL A 166 4.16 -17.54 -21.91
C VAL A 166 4.11 -16.45 -20.83
N LYS A 167 5.26 -16.01 -20.31
CA LYS A 167 5.33 -14.93 -19.31
C LYS A 167 4.64 -13.65 -19.80
N LYS A 168 4.91 -13.24 -21.05
CA LYS A 168 4.32 -12.03 -21.62
C LYS A 168 2.82 -12.19 -21.89
N PHE A 169 2.38 -13.36 -22.37
CA PHE A 169 0.97 -13.67 -22.56
C PHE A 169 0.20 -13.60 -21.23
N THR A 170 0.67 -14.34 -20.22
CA THR A 170 0.07 -14.40 -18.89
C THR A 170 0.00 -13.02 -18.24
N TYR A 171 1.05 -12.20 -18.36
CA TYR A 171 1.06 -10.83 -17.87
C TYR A 171 -0.05 -9.97 -18.50
N ILE A 172 -0.24 -10.06 -19.82
CA ILE A 172 -1.28 -9.31 -20.53
C ILE A 172 -2.68 -9.78 -20.10
N ILE A 173 -2.88 -11.10 -19.97
CA ILE A 173 -4.16 -11.67 -19.56
C ILE A 173 -4.56 -11.24 -18.15
N TYR A 174 -3.64 -11.25 -17.17
CA TYR A 174 -3.97 -10.80 -15.82
C TYR A 174 -4.36 -9.32 -15.72
N LYS A 175 -3.96 -8.51 -16.70
CA LYS A 175 -4.28 -7.08 -16.76
C LYS A 175 -5.53 -6.74 -17.55
N LEU A 176 -6.04 -7.70 -18.33
CA LEU A 176 -7.30 -7.56 -19.05
C LEU A 176 -8.42 -8.10 -18.18
N ASP A 177 -9.22 -7.20 -17.62
CA ASP A 177 -10.45 -7.60 -16.95
C ASP A 177 -11.41 -8.26 -17.97
N PHE A 178 -11.90 -9.46 -17.65
CA PHE A 178 -12.96 -10.19 -18.37
C PHE A 178 -12.65 -10.64 -19.79
N ILE A 179 -11.67 -11.54 -19.95
CA ILE A 179 -11.49 -12.35 -21.17
C ILE A 179 -11.90 -13.80 -20.87
N SER A 180 -12.69 -14.41 -21.75
CA SER A 180 -13.16 -15.80 -21.59
C SER A 180 -12.00 -16.79 -21.68
N GLU A 181 -12.17 -17.99 -21.11
CA GLU A 181 -11.14 -19.04 -21.23
C GLU A 181 -10.97 -19.48 -22.69
N GLU A 182 -12.05 -19.52 -23.46
CA GLU A 182 -12.03 -19.83 -24.89
C GLU A 182 -11.20 -18.80 -25.66
N ASP A 183 -11.39 -17.50 -25.37
CA ASP A 183 -10.62 -16.44 -26.01
C ASP A 183 -9.15 -16.49 -25.58
N LYS A 184 -8.85 -16.77 -24.31
CA LYS A 184 -7.47 -16.97 -23.84
C LYS A 184 -6.78 -18.08 -24.64
N ILE A 185 -7.42 -19.24 -24.76
CA ILE A 185 -6.86 -20.37 -25.51
C ILE A 185 -6.69 -20.00 -26.98
N PHE A 186 -7.71 -19.37 -27.59
CA PHE A 186 -7.66 -18.94 -28.97
C PHE A 186 -6.46 -18.02 -29.23
N TRP A 187 -6.32 -16.93 -28.47
CA TRP A 187 -5.21 -15.99 -28.64
C TRP A 187 -3.85 -16.61 -28.33
N PHE A 188 -3.78 -17.49 -27.33
CA PHE A 188 -2.55 -18.21 -27.00
C PHE A 188 -2.09 -19.08 -28.17
N VAL A 189 -2.99 -19.89 -28.75
CA VAL A 189 -2.66 -20.76 -29.89
C VAL A 189 -2.33 -19.93 -31.13
N GLN A 190 -3.06 -18.84 -31.39
CA GLN A 190 -2.78 -17.96 -32.53
C GLN A 190 -1.39 -17.32 -32.48
N GLY A 191 -0.88 -17.05 -31.28
CA GLY A 191 0.44 -16.48 -31.06
C GLY A 191 1.60 -17.47 -31.19
N LEU A 192 1.36 -18.78 -31.09
CA LEU A 192 2.43 -19.80 -31.20
C LEU A 192 3.07 -19.83 -32.60
N ASN A 193 4.34 -20.26 -32.66
CA ASN A 193 5.04 -20.50 -33.92
C ASN A 193 4.54 -21.81 -34.57
N ASN A 194 4.86 -22.04 -35.85
CA ASN A 194 4.32 -23.19 -36.59
C ASN A 194 4.78 -24.54 -36.03
N GLU A 195 6.02 -24.61 -35.54
CA GLU A 195 6.62 -25.83 -34.96
C GLU A 195 5.92 -26.22 -33.65
N THR A 196 5.80 -25.28 -32.71
CA THR A 196 5.09 -25.51 -31.45
C THR A 196 3.60 -25.75 -31.66
N LYS A 197 2.96 -25.08 -32.65
CA LYS A 197 1.57 -25.39 -33.04
C LYS A 197 1.40 -26.83 -33.48
N TYR A 198 2.36 -27.35 -34.24
CA TYR A 198 2.33 -28.72 -34.74
C TYR A 198 2.46 -29.72 -33.59
N GLU A 199 3.38 -29.49 -32.65
CA GLU A 199 3.51 -30.33 -31.45
C GLU A 199 2.26 -30.33 -30.57
N VAL A 200 1.65 -29.17 -30.34
CA VAL A 200 0.41 -29.04 -29.55
C VAL A 200 -0.75 -29.77 -30.21
N LYS A 201 -0.83 -29.75 -31.55
CA LYS A 201 -1.85 -30.50 -32.31
C LYS A 201 -1.62 -32.00 -32.24
N ILE A 202 -0.38 -32.47 -32.40
CA ILE A 202 -0.06 -33.91 -32.32
C ILE A 202 -0.36 -34.48 -30.94
N LYS A 203 -0.02 -33.77 -29.87
CA LYS A 203 -0.22 -34.27 -28.49
C LYS A 203 -1.68 -34.26 -28.02
N ASN A 204 -2.56 -33.54 -28.74
CA ASN A 204 -3.99 -33.48 -28.45
C ASN A 204 -4.84 -34.33 -29.43
N CYS A 205 -4.19 -35.09 -30.32
CA CYS A 205 -4.79 -36.15 -31.13
C CYS A 205 -4.45 -37.51 -30.54
#